data_AF-A0A7S4RC45-F1
#
_entry.id   AF-A0A7S4RC45-F1
#
_cell.length_a   1.000
_cell.length_b   1.000
_cell.length_c   1.000
_cell.angle_alpha   90.00
_cell.angle_beta   90.00
_cell.angle_gamma   90.00
#
_symmetry.space_group_name_H-M   'P 1'
#
loop_
_entity.id
_entity.type
_entity.pdbx_description
1 polymer ?
#
loop_
_entity_poly.entity_id
_entity_poly.type
_entity_poly.pdbx_seq_one_letter_code
_entity_poly.pdbx_strand_id
1 'polypeptide(L)'
;MMNVGWPNQGLGLEVAADPLQQQQQQFQHQQLAQQQQLQQQQLQQQQPTMQLPTYTLQQNKPGQKFDPTTELQLDQWVQAKRDKDFVTADSIRSDLRSRGIEPDIVRPPGHDAVIDTDVEQKLDLWVQAKRDKNFGIADSIRAELRAIGVDPDTVRPPGYDNVIEDRGGLGAQGASQQLKFDDGTEQLLDLWVAAKRNRDFVQADNIRSELRNKGVDPDTVRPPGFDAVIDATAEQELDRWVQAKRDKDFATADAIRAELRQRGIEPDILRPPGYEAQQQMSAEVENRLDLWVTAKRNKDFTTADAIRSELRAQGIDPDTARPPAREPPALQAPLAAVPLQRAGLYAPVAPASKLARAARYTAAMPALPAARGPGVVQFRPALAGIRPGGQAAGAAQRGVAAIRPLRIVSTPSSGVRPPLQYRTTPPLSTPASRLAPLRAPPTAQQREVERQLDRWVEAKRAKDFVTADEIRSRLRKIGVEPDTARPATGAASASGYGAFTTVGAIEPVAKRPRLEAKEGTVYLK
;
A
#
# COMPACT_ATOMS: atom_id res chain seq x y z
N MET A 1 19.13 40.90 88.80
CA MET A 1 18.10 40.42 87.86
C MET A 1 18.78 39.60 86.78
N MET A 2 18.70 38.28 86.81
CA MET A 2 18.84 37.42 85.63
C MET A 2 18.34 36.02 86.00
N ASN A 3 17.31 35.61 85.26
CA ASN A 3 16.40 34.51 85.52
C ASN A 3 16.99 33.21 84.94
N VAL A 4 17.18 32.19 85.76
CA VAL A 4 17.78 30.90 85.39
C VAL A 4 16.66 29.88 85.20
N GLY A 5 16.23 29.71 83.95
CA GLY A 5 15.17 28.76 83.57
C GLY A 5 15.73 27.38 83.27
N TRP A 6 15.39 26.40 84.11
CA TRP A 6 15.62 24.97 83.89
C TRP A 6 14.47 24.38 83.06
N PRO A 7 14.73 23.61 81.98
CA PRO A 7 13.69 22.87 81.30
C PRO A 7 13.37 21.55 82.03
N ASN A 8 12.09 21.46 82.35
CA ASN A 8 11.34 20.42 83.02
C ASN A 8 11.40 19.06 82.29
N GLN A 9 12.00 18.04 82.92
CA GLN A 9 11.90 16.64 82.48
C GLN A 9 10.55 16.09 82.96
N GLY A 10 9.55 16.17 82.09
CA GLY A 10 8.25 15.53 82.30
C GLY A 10 8.38 14.02 82.16
N LEU A 11 8.36 13.31 83.29
CA LEU A 11 8.15 11.87 83.35
C LEU A 11 6.74 11.55 82.83
N GLY A 12 6.65 11.20 81.55
CA GLY A 12 5.45 10.65 80.95
C GLY A 12 5.19 9.25 81.47
N LEU A 13 4.28 9.12 82.44
CA LEU A 13 3.59 7.87 82.74
C LEU A 13 2.74 7.50 81.51
N GLU A 14 3.31 6.71 80.60
CA GLU A 14 2.56 6.00 79.57
C GLU A 14 1.61 5.03 80.26
N VAL A 15 0.34 5.43 80.34
CA VAL A 15 -0.76 4.55 80.70
C VAL A 15 -0.85 3.49 79.61
N ALA A 16 -0.27 2.31 79.87
CA ALA A 16 -0.36 1.15 78.99
C ALA A 16 -1.85 0.86 78.72
N ALA A 17 -2.28 1.12 77.49
CA ALA A 17 -3.65 0.87 77.07
C ALA A 17 -3.95 -0.62 77.23
N ASP A 18 -5.06 -0.91 77.89
CA ASP A 18 -5.52 -2.26 78.19
C ASP A 18 -5.66 -3.06 76.88
N PRO A 19 -4.91 -4.15 76.67
CA PRO A 19 -4.92 -4.90 75.41
C PRO A 19 -6.31 -5.44 75.05
N LEU A 20 -7.21 -5.58 76.04
CA LEU A 20 -8.60 -5.95 75.82
C LEU A 20 -9.37 -4.89 75.02
N GLN A 21 -9.09 -3.62 75.27
CA GLN A 21 -9.73 -2.50 74.58
C GLN A 21 -9.28 -2.41 73.11
N GLN A 22 -8.02 -2.75 72.84
CA GLN A 22 -7.48 -2.80 71.49
C GLN A 22 -8.09 -3.93 70.66
N GLN A 23 -8.31 -5.10 71.27
CA GLN A 23 -9.00 -6.22 70.62
C GLN A 23 -10.46 -5.88 70.30
N GLN A 24 -11.15 -5.18 71.20
CA GLN A 24 -12.53 -4.75 70.96
C GLN A 24 -12.63 -3.73 69.81
N GLN A 25 -11.67 -2.81 69.69
CA GLN A 25 -11.62 -1.86 68.56
C GLN A 25 -11.36 -2.57 67.22
N GLN A 26 -10.49 -3.59 67.20
CA GLN A 26 -10.25 -4.37 65.99
C GLN A 26 -11.50 -5.12 65.51
N PHE A 27 -12.27 -5.68 66.43
CA PHE A 27 -13.52 -6.38 66.09
C PHE A 27 -14.57 -5.42 65.48
N GLN A 28 -14.68 -4.20 66.01
CA GLN A 28 -15.58 -3.18 65.44
C GLN A 28 -15.15 -2.76 64.03
N HIS A 29 -13.84 -2.59 63.80
CA HIS A 29 -13.32 -2.26 62.46
C HIS A 29 -13.61 -3.36 61.44
N GLN A 30 -13.48 -4.63 61.85
CA GLN A 30 -13.76 -5.77 60.98
C GLN A 30 -15.25 -5.86 60.60
N GLN A 31 -16.16 -5.58 61.53
CA GLN A 31 -17.59 -5.49 61.22
C GLN A 31 -17.91 -4.38 60.23
N LEU A 32 -17.34 -3.19 60.41
CA LEU A 32 -17.61 -2.05 59.54
C LEU A 32 -17.09 -2.30 58.11
N ALA A 33 -15.91 -2.90 57.97
CA ALA A 33 -15.34 -3.25 56.67
C ALA A 33 -16.24 -4.25 55.91
N GLN A 34 -16.78 -5.25 56.61
CA GLN A 34 -17.68 -6.24 56.01
C GLN A 34 -18.99 -5.59 55.52
N GLN A 35 -19.53 -4.62 56.28
CA GLN A 35 -20.73 -3.89 55.87
C GLN A 35 -20.48 -3.00 54.64
N GLN A 36 -19.31 -2.35 54.56
CA GLN A 36 -18.92 -1.55 53.39
C GLN A 36 -18.78 -2.42 52.13
N GLN A 37 -18.28 -3.64 52.26
CA GLN A 37 -18.11 -4.57 51.16
C GLN A 37 -19.46 -5.04 50.59
N LEU A 38 -20.45 -5.30 51.45
CA LEU A 38 -21.83 -5.62 51.06
C LEU A 38 -22.49 -4.46 50.30
N GLN A 39 -22.24 -3.21 50.72
CA GLN A 39 -22.80 -2.05 50.04
C GLN A 39 -22.21 -1.86 48.63
N GLN A 40 -20.90 -2.11 48.44
CA GLN A 40 -20.28 -2.11 47.11
C GLN A 40 -20.83 -3.23 46.21
N GLN A 41 -21.16 -4.39 46.77
CA GLN A 41 -21.73 -5.49 46.00
C GLN A 41 -23.15 -5.20 45.51
N GLN A 42 -23.94 -4.44 46.27
CA GLN A 42 -25.28 -4.01 45.82
C GLN A 42 -25.22 -2.97 44.68
N LEU A 43 -24.21 -2.10 44.66
CA LEU A 43 -24.03 -1.10 43.59
C LEU A 43 -23.66 -1.73 42.24
N GLN A 44 -22.99 -2.89 42.22
CA GLN A 44 -22.67 -3.59 40.98
C GLN A 44 -23.87 -4.30 40.34
N GLN A 45 -24.90 -4.67 41.11
CA GLN A 45 -26.07 -5.38 40.57
C GLN A 45 -27.13 -4.46 39.94
N GLN A 46 -26.98 -3.14 40.03
CA GLN A 46 -27.96 -2.19 39.48
C GLN A 46 -27.54 -1.56 38.14
N GLN A 47 -26.61 -2.14 37.37
CA GLN A 47 -26.37 -1.66 36.01
C GLN A 47 -27.35 -2.34 35.02
N PRO A 48 -28.39 -1.63 34.53
CA PRO A 48 -29.26 -2.16 33.50
C PRO A 48 -28.48 -2.33 32.21
N THR A 49 -28.45 -3.56 31.71
CA THR A 49 -27.93 -3.90 30.38
C THR A 49 -28.88 -3.35 29.32
N MET A 50 -28.64 -2.10 28.91
CA MET A 50 -29.15 -1.56 27.65
C MET A 50 -28.49 -2.34 26.51
N GLN A 51 -29.08 -3.47 26.13
CA GLN A 51 -28.70 -4.19 24.91
C GLN A 51 -29.12 -3.33 23.71
N LEU A 52 -28.20 -2.48 23.27
CA LEU A 52 -28.25 -1.91 21.92
C LEU A 52 -28.22 -3.10 20.93
N PRO A 53 -29.14 -3.18 19.97
CA PRO A 53 -29.12 -4.22 18.95
C PRO A 53 -27.79 -4.13 18.22
N THR A 54 -26.94 -5.13 18.43
CA THR A 54 -25.75 -5.34 17.63
C THR A 54 -26.23 -5.73 16.24
N TYR A 55 -26.38 -4.74 15.37
CA TYR A 55 -26.40 -4.97 13.93
C TYR A 55 -25.07 -5.65 13.61
N THR A 56 -25.11 -6.96 13.38
CA THR A 56 -24.00 -7.68 12.76
C THR A 56 -23.83 -7.06 11.39
N LEU A 57 -22.89 -6.11 11.28
CA LEU A 57 -22.37 -5.61 10.01
C LEU A 57 -21.85 -6.82 9.26
N GLN A 58 -22.73 -7.40 8.45
CA GLN A 58 -22.39 -8.41 7.47
C GLN A 58 -21.31 -7.75 6.61
N GLN A 59 -20.08 -8.21 6.75
CA GLN A 59 -18.92 -7.58 6.14
C GLN A 59 -19.11 -7.59 4.62
N ASN A 60 -19.57 -6.46 4.07
CA ASN A 60 -19.74 -6.25 2.65
C ASN A 60 -18.36 -6.34 2.00
N LYS A 61 -18.03 -7.49 1.45
CA LYS A 61 -16.79 -7.68 0.70
C LYS A 61 -16.98 -7.10 -0.71
N PRO A 62 -15.99 -6.38 -1.26
CA PRO A 62 -16.03 -5.98 -2.67
C PRO A 62 -16.20 -7.23 -3.54
N GLY A 63 -17.16 -7.20 -4.47
CA GLY A 63 -17.52 -8.33 -5.33
C GLY A 63 -18.65 -9.24 -4.83
N GLN A 64 -19.29 -8.92 -3.70
CA GLN A 64 -20.53 -9.57 -3.28
C GLN A 64 -21.67 -9.22 -4.26
N LYS A 65 -22.36 -10.25 -4.77
CA LYS A 65 -23.57 -10.07 -5.60
C LYS A 65 -24.77 -9.84 -4.69
N PHE A 66 -25.51 -8.75 -4.92
CA PHE A 66 -26.75 -8.43 -4.22
C PHE A 66 -27.96 -8.91 -5.03
N ASP A 67 -29.16 -8.81 -4.45
CA ASP A 67 -30.38 -9.05 -5.21
C ASP A 67 -30.54 -7.99 -6.33
N PRO A 68 -31.25 -8.32 -7.44
CA PRO A 68 -31.35 -7.42 -8.60
C PRO A 68 -31.93 -6.03 -8.29
N THR A 69 -32.76 -5.91 -7.24
CA THR A 69 -33.36 -4.62 -6.85
C THR A 69 -32.32 -3.74 -6.16
N THR A 70 -31.53 -4.33 -5.27
CA THR A 70 -30.41 -3.65 -4.60
C THR A 70 -29.32 -3.25 -5.59
N GLU A 71 -28.98 -4.11 -6.56
CA GLU A 71 -28.03 -3.77 -7.63
C GLU A 71 -28.53 -2.55 -8.44
N LEU A 72 -29.82 -2.51 -8.79
CA LEU A 72 -30.41 -1.36 -9.47
C LEU A 72 -30.34 -0.06 -8.63
N GLN A 73 -30.52 -0.15 -7.32
CA GLN A 73 -30.38 1.00 -6.42
C GLN A 73 -28.92 1.47 -6.31
N LEU A 74 -27.96 0.55 -6.28
CA LEU A 74 -26.53 0.88 -6.33
C LEU A 74 -26.19 1.59 -7.65
N ASP A 75 -26.73 1.14 -8.79
CA ASP A 75 -26.52 1.77 -10.09
C ASP A 75 -27.18 3.16 -10.18
N GLN A 76 -28.40 3.32 -9.67
CA GLN A 76 -29.09 4.61 -9.57
C GLN A 76 -28.30 5.60 -8.69
N TRP A 77 -27.72 5.12 -7.60
CA TRP A 77 -26.87 5.93 -6.73
C TRP A 77 -25.60 6.40 -7.45
N VAL A 78 -24.92 5.50 -8.18
CA VAL A 78 -23.75 5.87 -9.01
C VAL A 78 -24.14 6.90 -10.07
N GLN A 79 -25.26 6.69 -10.76
CA GLN A 79 -25.74 7.60 -11.80
C GLN A 79 -26.07 8.99 -11.23
N ALA A 80 -26.80 9.07 -10.11
CA ALA A 80 -27.08 10.32 -9.42
C ALA A 80 -25.80 11.06 -9.00
N LYS A 81 -24.76 10.34 -8.55
CA LYS A 81 -23.45 10.94 -8.26
C LYS A 81 -22.74 11.46 -9.52
N ARG A 82 -22.83 10.75 -10.64
CA ARG A 82 -22.27 11.21 -11.94
C ARG A 82 -22.96 12.47 -12.45
N ASP A 83 -24.28 12.52 -12.34
CA ASP A 83 -25.12 13.66 -12.76
C ASP A 83 -25.04 14.85 -11.77
N LYS A 84 -24.28 14.70 -10.68
CA LYS A 84 -24.15 15.67 -9.58
C LYS A 84 -25.49 15.96 -8.87
N ASP A 85 -26.46 15.05 -8.97
CA ASP A 85 -27.68 15.07 -8.18
C ASP A 85 -27.42 14.42 -6.81
N PHE A 86 -26.71 15.17 -5.95
CA PHE A 86 -26.33 14.70 -4.63
C PHE A 86 -27.51 14.46 -3.69
N VAL A 87 -28.64 15.13 -3.92
CA VAL A 87 -29.85 14.97 -3.10
C VAL A 87 -30.45 13.60 -3.34
N THR A 88 -30.63 13.22 -4.60
CA THR A 88 -31.09 11.88 -4.97
C THR A 88 -30.10 10.80 -4.52
N ALA A 89 -28.80 11.04 -4.72
CA ALA A 89 -27.75 10.11 -4.27
C ALA A 89 -27.78 9.89 -2.74
N ASP A 90 -27.93 10.94 -1.93
CA ASP A 90 -27.98 10.81 -0.47
C ASP A 90 -29.25 10.09 0.00
N SER A 91 -30.40 10.31 -0.66
CA SER A 91 -31.62 9.55 -0.39
C SER A 91 -31.41 8.04 -0.62
N ILE A 92 -30.84 7.67 -1.77
CA ILE A 92 -30.59 6.26 -2.10
C ILE A 92 -29.53 5.66 -1.15
N ARG A 93 -28.50 6.43 -0.78
CA ARG A 93 -27.49 6.01 0.19
C ARG A 93 -28.10 5.72 1.56
N SER A 94 -29.03 6.56 2.02
CA SER A 94 -29.75 6.35 3.28
C SER A 94 -30.57 5.06 3.25
N ASP A 95 -31.29 4.82 2.15
CA ASP A 95 -32.08 3.60 1.97
C ASP A 95 -31.20 2.35 1.96
N LEU A 96 -30.06 2.37 1.28
CA LEU A 96 -29.10 1.25 1.26
C LEU A 96 -28.47 1.01 2.64
N ARG A 97 -28.11 2.07 3.37
CA ARG A 97 -27.59 1.97 4.75
C ARG A 97 -28.63 1.40 5.71
N SER A 98 -29.92 1.70 5.53
CA SER A 98 -31.00 1.11 6.33
C SER A 98 -31.10 -0.42 6.17
N ARG A 99 -30.61 -0.95 5.04
CA ARG A 99 -30.49 -2.39 4.76
C ARG A 99 -29.13 -2.98 5.14
N GLY A 100 -28.24 -2.21 5.75
CA GLY A 100 -26.88 -2.64 6.13
C GLY A 100 -25.89 -2.68 4.97
N ILE A 101 -26.21 -2.04 3.85
CA ILE A 101 -25.36 -1.99 2.66
C ILE A 101 -24.70 -0.62 2.62
N GLU A 102 -23.36 -0.59 2.64
CA GLU A 102 -22.60 0.66 2.53
C GLU A 102 -22.19 0.88 1.07
N PRO A 103 -22.84 1.80 0.32
CA PRO A 103 -22.65 1.92 -1.13
C PRO A 103 -21.21 2.29 -1.49
N ASP A 104 -20.57 3.14 -0.68
CA ASP A 104 -19.19 3.57 -0.90
C ASP A 104 -18.16 2.42 -0.71
N ILE A 105 -18.52 1.32 -0.02
CA ILE A 105 -17.68 0.10 0.10
C ILE A 105 -17.94 -0.86 -1.06
N VAL A 106 -19.22 -1.04 -1.43
CA VAL A 106 -19.65 -1.96 -2.48
C VAL A 106 -19.28 -1.45 -3.87
N ARG A 107 -19.29 -0.12 -4.04
CA ARG A 107 -18.98 0.61 -5.27
C ARG A 107 -17.94 1.69 -4.98
N PRO A 108 -16.66 1.33 -4.73
CA PRO A 108 -15.63 2.29 -4.37
C PRO A 108 -15.49 3.38 -5.44
N PRO A 109 -15.21 4.63 -5.05
CA PRO A 109 -14.93 5.70 -5.99
C PRO A 109 -13.84 5.26 -6.99
N GLY A 110 -14.20 5.17 -8.28
CA GLY A 110 -13.28 4.79 -9.36
C GLY A 110 -13.39 3.34 -9.85
N HIS A 111 -14.15 2.46 -9.18
CA HIS A 111 -14.29 1.06 -9.62
C HIS A 111 -15.38 0.87 -10.69
N ASP A 112 -16.44 1.68 -10.65
CA ASP A 112 -17.63 1.46 -11.48
C ASP A 112 -17.90 2.61 -12.44
N ALA A 113 -16.84 3.20 -12.98
CA ALA A 113 -16.93 3.58 -14.38
C ALA A 113 -17.12 2.27 -15.15
N VAL A 114 -18.36 1.76 -15.22
CA VAL A 114 -18.75 0.92 -16.35
C VAL A 114 -18.47 1.80 -17.54
N ILE A 115 -17.28 1.61 -18.09
CA ILE A 115 -16.80 2.30 -19.26
C ILE A 115 -17.82 1.90 -20.32
N ASP A 116 -18.61 2.87 -20.78
CA ASP A 116 -19.55 2.64 -21.87
C ASP A 116 -18.78 1.93 -23.00
N THR A 117 -19.43 1.03 -23.73
CA THR A 117 -18.79 0.25 -24.79
C THR A 117 -18.09 1.18 -25.79
N ASP A 118 -18.65 2.37 -26.03
CA ASP A 118 -18.03 3.41 -26.86
C ASP A 118 -16.75 3.99 -26.24
N VAL A 119 -16.72 4.23 -24.93
CA VAL A 119 -15.53 4.73 -24.22
C VAL A 119 -14.43 3.66 -24.19
N GLU A 120 -14.79 2.38 -24.06
CA GLU A 120 -13.83 1.27 -24.10
C GLU A 120 -13.22 1.14 -25.51
N GLN A 121 -14.06 1.25 -26.57
CA GLN A 121 -13.57 1.30 -27.95
C GLN A 121 -12.63 2.49 -28.19
N LYS A 122 -12.93 3.67 -27.64
CA LYS A 122 -12.02 4.83 -27.71
C LYS A 122 -10.72 4.60 -26.94
N LEU A 123 -10.77 3.95 -25.78
CA LEU A 123 -9.55 3.58 -25.04
C LEU A 123 -8.68 2.60 -25.85
N ASP A 124 -9.28 1.63 -26.53
CA ASP A 124 -8.55 0.67 -27.37
C ASP A 124 -7.97 1.34 -28.62
N LEU A 125 -8.73 2.22 -29.30
CA LEU A 125 -8.22 3.03 -30.42
C LEU A 125 -7.06 3.93 -30.00
N TRP A 126 -7.11 4.47 -28.77
CA TRP A 126 -6.02 5.25 -28.20
C TRP A 126 -4.76 4.41 -27.96
N VAL A 127 -4.90 3.21 -27.39
CA VAL A 127 -3.77 2.27 -27.19
C VAL A 127 -3.17 1.87 -28.54
N GLN A 128 -4.00 1.52 -29.52
CA GLN A 128 -3.56 1.16 -30.86
C GLN A 128 -2.81 2.30 -31.54
N ALA A 129 -3.33 3.53 -31.48
CA ALA A 129 -2.65 4.71 -32.03
C ALA A 129 -1.28 4.96 -31.36
N LYS A 130 -1.15 4.70 -30.05
CA LYS A 130 0.15 4.77 -29.35
C LYS A 130 1.11 3.67 -29.79
N ARG A 131 0.62 2.44 -29.95
CA ARG A 131 1.40 1.28 -30.43
C ARG A 131 1.95 1.52 -31.85
N ASP A 132 1.13 2.12 -32.71
CA ASP A 132 1.48 2.51 -34.08
C ASP A 132 2.34 3.79 -34.15
N LYS A 133 2.70 4.37 -32.99
CA LYS A 133 3.44 5.64 -32.86
C LYS A 133 2.74 6.83 -33.55
N ASN A 134 1.43 6.75 -33.75
CA ASN A 134 0.62 7.84 -34.28
C ASN A 134 0.12 8.73 -33.12
N PHE A 135 1.05 9.50 -32.56
CA PHE A 135 0.78 10.34 -31.38
C PHE A 135 -0.27 11.43 -31.64
N GLY A 136 -0.43 11.89 -32.88
CA GLY A 136 -1.46 12.87 -33.23
C GLY A 136 -2.88 12.33 -33.05
N ILE A 137 -3.15 11.09 -33.50
CA ILE A 137 -4.43 10.41 -33.29
C ILE A 137 -4.62 10.04 -31.81
N ALA A 138 -3.56 9.56 -31.14
CA ALA A 138 -3.64 9.27 -29.72
C ALA A 138 -3.98 10.53 -28.90
N ASP A 139 -3.41 11.68 -29.23
CA ASP A 139 -3.71 12.94 -28.53
C ASP A 139 -5.14 13.43 -28.78
N SER A 140 -5.67 13.26 -30.00
CA SER A 140 -7.07 13.61 -30.29
C SER A 140 -8.06 12.71 -29.53
N ILE A 141 -7.83 11.40 -29.51
CA ILE A 141 -8.67 10.46 -28.76
C ILE A 141 -8.55 10.71 -27.25
N ARG A 142 -7.35 11.03 -26.75
CA ARG A 142 -7.16 11.43 -25.34
C ARG A 142 -7.99 12.66 -24.98
N ALA A 143 -8.04 13.66 -25.86
CA ALA A 143 -8.84 14.86 -25.63
C ALA A 143 -10.35 14.55 -25.59
N GLU A 144 -10.83 13.67 -26.48
CA GLU A 144 -12.23 13.22 -26.47
C GLU A 144 -12.59 12.44 -25.19
N LEU A 145 -11.74 11.51 -24.77
CA LEU A 145 -11.94 10.75 -23.52
C LEU A 145 -11.98 11.69 -22.30
N ARG A 146 -11.07 12.67 -22.24
CA ARG A 146 -11.06 13.68 -21.16
C ARG A 146 -12.28 14.59 -21.20
N ALA A 147 -12.84 14.89 -22.37
CA ALA A 147 -14.09 15.63 -22.49
C ALA A 147 -15.28 14.87 -21.90
N ILE A 148 -15.24 13.52 -21.93
CA ILE A 148 -16.22 12.62 -21.29
C ILE A 148 -15.90 12.41 -19.80
N GLY A 149 -14.81 12.98 -19.29
CA GLY A 149 -14.37 12.86 -17.90
C GLY A 149 -13.56 11.61 -17.61
N VAL A 150 -13.08 10.91 -18.64
CA VAL A 150 -12.26 9.70 -18.52
C VAL A 150 -10.82 10.06 -18.86
N ASP A 151 -9.91 9.90 -17.90
CA ASP A 151 -8.48 10.09 -18.16
C ASP A 151 -7.85 8.76 -18.60
N PRO A 152 -7.50 8.59 -19.89
CA PRO A 152 -6.99 7.31 -20.40
C PRO A 152 -5.70 6.88 -19.70
N ASP A 153 -4.86 7.81 -19.25
CA ASP A 153 -3.64 7.48 -18.51
C ASP A 153 -3.93 6.92 -17.10
N THR A 154 -5.12 7.18 -16.55
CA THR A 154 -5.57 6.60 -15.27
C THR A 154 -6.20 5.22 -15.47
N VAL A 155 -7.00 5.08 -16.55
CA VAL A 155 -7.69 3.82 -16.87
C VAL A 155 -6.76 2.78 -17.51
N ARG A 156 -5.76 3.24 -18.26
CA ARG A 156 -4.72 2.43 -18.93
C ARG A 156 -3.34 3.02 -18.61
N PRO A 157 -2.81 2.79 -17.39
CA PRO A 157 -1.52 3.35 -16.97
C PRO A 157 -0.37 2.98 -17.90
N PRO A 158 0.66 3.83 -18.06
CA PRO A 158 1.86 3.49 -18.80
C PRO A 158 2.47 2.18 -18.26
N GLY A 159 2.50 1.13 -19.09
CA GLY A 159 2.95 -0.22 -18.71
C GLY A 159 1.84 -1.28 -18.68
N TYR A 160 0.57 -0.89 -18.72
CA TYR A 160 -0.56 -1.83 -18.85
C TYR A 160 -0.65 -2.46 -20.26
N ASP A 161 -0.20 -1.73 -21.29
CA ASP A 161 -0.20 -2.16 -22.71
C ASP A 161 0.69 -3.38 -22.97
N ASN A 162 1.66 -3.67 -22.08
CA ASN A 162 2.52 -4.84 -22.19
C ASN A 162 1.96 -6.08 -21.45
N VAL A 163 0.84 -5.94 -20.72
CA VAL A 163 0.39 -6.98 -19.77
C VAL A 163 -1.02 -7.52 -20.06
N ILE A 164 -1.89 -6.77 -20.77
CA ILE A 164 -3.30 -7.21 -20.95
C ILE A 164 -3.52 -8.23 -22.08
N GLU A 165 -2.80 -8.17 -23.21
CA GLU A 165 -3.06 -9.13 -24.30
C GLU A 165 -2.50 -10.54 -24.05
N ASP A 166 -1.74 -10.75 -22.98
CA ASP A 166 -1.26 -12.09 -22.57
C ASP A 166 -2.03 -12.66 -21.35
N ARG A 167 -3.17 -12.03 -20.98
CA ARG A 167 -4.03 -12.51 -19.87
C ARG A 167 -5.52 -12.43 -20.16
N GLY A 168 -5.98 -13.39 -20.95
CA GLY A 168 -7.27 -14.01 -20.65
C GLY A 168 -7.13 -14.96 -19.45
N GLY A 169 -7.61 -14.54 -18.27
CA GLY A 169 -8.10 -15.47 -17.24
C GLY A 169 -7.23 -15.74 -16.00
N LEU A 170 -7.38 -14.88 -15.00
CA LEU A 170 -7.54 -15.18 -13.56
C LEU A 170 -6.79 -16.40 -12.97
N GLY A 171 -5.67 -16.13 -12.30
CA GLY A 171 -5.05 -17.10 -11.39
C GLY A 171 -3.62 -16.78 -11.00
N ALA A 172 -3.35 -15.58 -10.49
CA ALA A 172 -2.07 -15.26 -9.86
C ALA A 172 -1.98 -15.98 -8.50
N GLN A 173 -1.60 -17.26 -8.53
CA GLN A 173 -0.85 -17.96 -7.50
C GLN A 173 -0.43 -19.34 -8.02
N GLY A 174 0.86 -19.45 -8.40
CA GLY A 174 1.57 -20.73 -8.39
C GLY A 174 1.33 -21.68 -9.57
N ALA A 175 1.86 -21.34 -10.75
CA ALA A 175 2.48 -22.30 -11.66
C ALA A 175 3.07 -21.52 -12.82
N SER A 176 4.34 -21.79 -13.15
CA SER A 176 4.89 -21.63 -14.48
C SER A 176 4.08 -22.51 -15.45
N GLN A 177 2.83 -22.14 -15.75
CA GLN A 177 2.17 -22.63 -16.94
C GLN A 177 2.91 -21.99 -18.09
N GLN A 178 3.94 -22.71 -18.56
CA GLN A 178 4.43 -22.61 -19.93
C GLN A 178 3.19 -22.35 -20.80
N LEU A 179 3.08 -21.12 -21.32
CA LEU A 179 2.19 -20.85 -22.43
C LEU A 179 2.59 -21.89 -23.48
N LYS A 180 1.76 -22.94 -23.62
CA LYS A 180 2.03 -23.99 -24.59
C LYS A 180 1.79 -23.35 -25.94
N PHE A 181 2.88 -23.00 -26.61
CA PHE A 181 2.79 -22.58 -28.00
C PHE A 181 2.41 -23.80 -28.85
N ASP A 182 1.91 -23.57 -30.06
CA ASP A 182 1.73 -24.66 -31.01
C ASP A 182 3.09 -25.34 -31.30
N ASP A 183 3.06 -26.62 -31.66
CA ASP A 183 4.28 -27.43 -31.87
C ASP A 183 5.25 -26.77 -32.87
N GLY A 184 4.75 -26.04 -33.87
CA GLY A 184 5.57 -25.34 -34.86
C GLY A 184 6.28 -24.12 -34.28
N THR A 185 5.64 -23.40 -33.36
CA THR A 185 6.25 -22.27 -32.65
C THR A 185 7.26 -22.74 -31.61
N GLU A 186 6.99 -23.85 -30.89
CA GLU A 186 7.99 -24.47 -30.00
C GLU A 186 9.23 -24.94 -30.78
N GLN A 187 9.07 -25.56 -31.95
CA GLN A 187 10.20 -25.93 -32.82
C GLN A 187 11.03 -24.72 -33.26
N LEU A 188 10.39 -23.60 -33.58
CA LEU A 188 11.11 -22.37 -33.91
C LEU A 188 11.86 -21.80 -32.70
N LEU A 189 11.27 -21.86 -31.50
CA LEU A 189 11.95 -21.47 -30.26
C LEU A 189 13.18 -22.36 -30.01
N ASP A 190 13.06 -23.68 -30.19
CA ASP A 190 14.19 -24.62 -30.04
C ASP A 190 15.29 -24.38 -31.08
N LEU A 191 14.92 -24.15 -32.34
CA LEU A 191 15.87 -23.80 -33.42
C LEU A 191 16.59 -22.48 -33.13
N TRP A 192 15.88 -21.50 -32.58
CA TRP A 192 16.46 -20.22 -32.18
C TRP A 192 17.48 -20.39 -31.05
N VAL A 193 17.15 -21.18 -30.03
CA VAL A 193 18.07 -21.52 -28.92
C VAL A 193 19.29 -22.27 -29.46
N ALA A 194 19.10 -23.25 -30.35
CA ALA A 194 20.19 -24.00 -30.97
C ALA A 194 21.12 -23.11 -31.81
N ALA A 195 20.57 -22.19 -32.61
CA ALA A 195 21.35 -21.23 -33.39
C ALA A 195 22.16 -20.29 -32.48
N LYS A 196 21.56 -19.77 -31.41
CA LYS A 196 22.26 -18.99 -30.38
C LYS A 196 23.38 -19.79 -29.72
N ARG A 197 23.13 -21.05 -29.36
CA ARG A 197 24.12 -21.95 -28.74
C ARG A 197 25.31 -22.22 -29.67
N ASN A 198 25.06 -22.38 -30.96
CA ASN A 198 26.08 -22.57 -31.99
C ASN A 198 26.76 -21.27 -32.44
N ARG A 199 26.37 -20.13 -31.87
CA ARG A 199 26.84 -18.78 -32.26
C ARG A 199 26.53 -18.42 -33.72
N ASP A 200 25.51 -19.04 -34.32
CA ASP A 200 24.97 -18.63 -35.62
C ASP A 200 23.93 -17.52 -35.40
N PHE A 201 24.43 -16.30 -35.20
CA PHE A 201 23.57 -15.16 -34.90
C PHE A 201 22.71 -14.74 -36.09
N VAL A 202 23.14 -15.02 -37.32
CA VAL A 202 22.36 -14.71 -38.52
C VAL A 202 21.13 -15.62 -38.60
N GLN A 203 21.32 -16.93 -38.38
CA GLN A 203 20.20 -17.87 -38.30
C GLN A 203 19.28 -17.52 -37.12
N ALA A 204 19.83 -17.20 -35.94
CA ALA A 204 19.04 -16.80 -34.79
C ALA A 204 18.21 -15.52 -35.06
N ASP A 205 18.76 -14.53 -35.76
CA ASP A 205 18.03 -13.28 -36.09
C ASP A 205 16.90 -13.52 -37.10
N ASN A 206 17.12 -14.41 -38.08
CA ASN A 206 16.09 -14.83 -39.02
C ASN A 206 14.92 -15.52 -38.30
N ILE A 207 15.23 -16.47 -37.41
CA ILE A 207 14.20 -17.19 -36.62
C ILE A 207 13.50 -16.23 -35.64
N ARG A 208 14.23 -15.28 -35.02
CA ARG A 208 13.63 -14.25 -34.16
C ARG A 208 12.60 -13.43 -34.92
N SER A 209 12.91 -13.06 -36.16
CA SER A 209 11.99 -12.28 -37.01
C SER A 209 10.73 -13.09 -37.34
N GLU A 210 10.88 -14.39 -37.63
CA GLU A 210 9.74 -15.28 -37.87
C GLU A 210 8.85 -15.44 -36.62
N LEU A 211 9.44 -15.64 -35.45
CA LEU A 211 8.72 -15.73 -34.18
C LEU A 211 7.96 -14.42 -33.88
N ARG A 212 8.59 -13.26 -34.11
CA ARG A 212 7.93 -11.94 -33.94
C ARG A 212 6.78 -11.73 -34.92
N ASN A 213 6.89 -12.24 -36.14
CA ASN A 213 5.77 -12.23 -37.09
C ASN A 213 4.59 -13.10 -36.61
N LYS A 214 4.85 -14.11 -35.79
CA LYS A 214 3.81 -14.91 -35.09
C LYS A 214 3.33 -14.28 -33.77
N GLY A 215 3.80 -13.08 -33.44
CA GLY A 215 3.46 -12.40 -32.19
C GLY A 215 4.21 -12.93 -30.95
N VAL A 216 5.24 -13.76 -31.13
CA VAL A 216 6.02 -14.34 -30.04
C VAL A 216 7.39 -13.67 -29.98
N ASP A 217 7.73 -13.05 -28.86
CA ASP A 217 9.08 -12.51 -28.65
C ASP A 217 9.96 -13.58 -27.96
N PRO A 218 10.90 -14.24 -28.68
CA PRO A 218 11.67 -15.34 -28.11
C PRO A 218 12.52 -14.93 -26.91
N ASP A 219 13.01 -13.68 -26.86
CA ASP A 219 13.79 -13.19 -25.73
C ASP A 219 12.93 -13.04 -24.45
N THR A 220 11.60 -12.96 -24.57
CA THR A 220 10.65 -12.96 -23.45
C THR A 220 10.29 -14.39 -23.02
N VAL A 221 10.06 -15.26 -24.00
CA VAL A 221 9.62 -16.65 -23.76
C VAL A 221 10.75 -17.56 -23.31
N ARG A 222 11.96 -17.35 -23.86
CA ARG A 222 13.19 -18.06 -23.56
C ARG A 222 14.29 -17.03 -23.27
N PRO A 223 14.21 -16.35 -22.10
CA PRO A 223 15.21 -15.36 -21.76
C PRO A 223 16.61 -15.99 -21.73
N PRO A 224 17.66 -15.21 -22.01
CA PRO A 224 19.03 -15.72 -21.95
C PRO A 224 19.30 -16.46 -20.63
N GLY A 225 19.65 -17.75 -20.72
CA GLY A 225 19.90 -18.61 -19.56
C GLY A 225 18.72 -19.48 -19.08
N PHE A 226 17.54 -19.39 -19.72
CA PHE A 226 16.34 -20.15 -19.30
C PHE A 226 16.41 -21.66 -19.58
N ASP A 227 16.98 -22.06 -20.72
CA ASP A 227 17.02 -23.48 -21.16
C ASP A 227 18.35 -24.19 -20.89
N ALA A 228 19.24 -23.57 -20.11
CA ALA A 228 20.36 -24.31 -19.56
C ALA A 228 19.78 -25.29 -18.55
N VAL A 229 19.39 -26.49 -19.00
CA VAL A 229 19.10 -27.62 -18.11
C VAL A 229 20.37 -27.82 -17.30
N ILE A 230 20.36 -27.30 -16.07
CA ILE A 230 21.49 -27.41 -15.16
C ILE A 230 21.44 -28.86 -14.69
N ASP A 231 22.23 -29.71 -15.36
CA ASP A 231 22.41 -31.07 -14.89
C ASP A 231 23.14 -31.07 -13.54
N ALA A 232 23.09 -32.21 -12.83
CA ALA A 232 23.72 -32.31 -11.52
C ALA A 232 25.23 -32.02 -11.55
N THR A 233 25.90 -32.20 -12.69
CA THR A 233 27.34 -31.91 -12.83
C THR A 233 27.59 -30.41 -12.97
N ALA A 234 26.73 -29.70 -13.68
CA ALA A 234 26.76 -28.26 -13.81
C ALA A 234 26.45 -27.54 -12.49
N GLU A 235 25.52 -28.05 -11.67
CA GLU A 235 25.30 -27.55 -10.30
C GLU A 235 26.57 -27.74 -9.44
N GLN A 236 27.23 -28.90 -9.50
CA GLN A 236 28.48 -29.13 -8.77
C GLN A 236 29.61 -28.19 -9.21
N GLU A 237 29.72 -27.91 -10.52
CA GLU A 237 30.68 -26.94 -11.04
C GLU A 237 30.35 -25.51 -10.61
N LEU A 238 29.08 -25.12 -10.58
CA LEU A 238 28.63 -23.84 -10.02
C LEU A 238 29.00 -23.72 -8.54
N ASP A 239 28.83 -24.78 -7.75
CA ASP A 239 29.21 -24.78 -6.34
C ASP A 239 30.74 -24.72 -6.14
N ARG A 240 31.51 -25.45 -6.96
CA ARG A 240 32.98 -25.37 -6.95
C ARG A 240 33.48 -23.98 -7.35
N TRP A 241 32.81 -23.33 -8.30
CA TRP A 241 33.09 -21.96 -8.70
C TRP A 241 32.84 -20.97 -7.55
N VAL A 242 31.71 -21.09 -6.86
CA VAL A 242 31.40 -20.29 -5.66
C VAL A 242 32.45 -20.52 -4.57
N GLN A 243 32.81 -21.77 -4.29
CA GLN A 243 33.80 -22.12 -3.28
C GLN A 243 35.19 -21.54 -3.62
N ALA A 244 35.64 -21.64 -4.86
CA ALA A 244 36.91 -21.05 -5.30
C ALA A 244 36.92 -19.52 -5.14
N LYS A 245 35.82 -18.82 -5.47
CA LYS A 245 35.69 -17.38 -5.21
C LYS A 245 35.76 -17.05 -3.73
N ARG A 246 35.14 -17.87 -2.88
CA ARG A 246 35.16 -17.72 -1.43
C ARG A 246 36.56 -17.85 -0.86
N ASP A 247 37.32 -18.82 -1.36
CA ASP A 247 38.71 -19.06 -0.97
C ASP A 247 39.69 -18.04 -1.60
N LYS A 248 39.16 -17.08 -2.38
CA LYS A 248 39.91 -16.08 -3.16
C LYS A 248 40.85 -16.73 -4.18
N ASP A 249 40.59 -17.97 -4.57
CA ASP A 249 41.24 -18.65 -5.68
C ASP A 249 40.55 -18.26 -7.00
N PHE A 250 40.79 -17.02 -7.42
CA PHE A 250 40.18 -16.48 -8.63
C PHE A 250 40.65 -17.19 -9.91
N ALA A 251 41.86 -17.77 -9.91
CA ALA A 251 42.36 -18.52 -11.05
C ALA A 251 41.55 -19.80 -11.28
N THR A 252 41.29 -20.57 -10.21
CA THR A 252 40.42 -21.75 -10.28
C THR A 252 38.98 -21.35 -10.61
N ALA A 253 38.47 -20.28 -10.01
CA ALA A 253 37.13 -19.78 -10.33
C ALA A 253 37.00 -19.37 -11.81
N ASP A 254 37.97 -18.67 -12.38
CA ASP A 254 37.93 -18.28 -13.79
C ASP A 254 38.04 -19.48 -14.74
N ALA A 255 38.81 -20.51 -14.38
CA ALA A 255 38.86 -21.76 -15.12
C ALA A 255 37.49 -22.45 -15.15
N ILE A 256 36.85 -22.62 -13.99
CA ILE A 256 35.52 -23.25 -13.89
C ILE A 256 34.47 -22.39 -14.63
N ARG A 257 34.55 -21.06 -14.52
CA ARG A 257 33.67 -20.13 -15.25
C ARG A 257 33.81 -20.31 -16.77
N ALA A 258 35.02 -20.50 -17.27
CA ALA A 258 35.25 -20.74 -18.69
C ALA A 258 34.66 -22.08 -19.14
N GLU A 259 34.78 -23.15 -18.33
CA GLU A 259 34.16 -24.45 -18.60
C GLU A 259 32.62 -24.36 -18.63
N LEU A 260 32.01 -23.69 -17.65
CA LEU A 260 30.56 -23.46 -17.60
C LEU A 260 30.08 -22.65 -18.83
N ARG A 261 30.83 -21.60 -19.23
CA ARG A 261 30.52 -20.82 -20.44
C ARG A 261 30.66 -21.64 -21.73
N GLN A 262 31.59 -22.58 -21.79
CA GLN A 262 31.68 -23.51 -22.93
C GLN A 262 30.45 -24.40 -23.03
N ARG A 263 29.80 -24.73 -21.90
CA ARG A 263 28.53 -25.45 -21.86
C ARG A 263 27.30 -24.56 -22.11
N GLY A 264 27.49 -23.25 -22.21
CA GLY A 264 26.42 -22.26 -22.38
C GLY A 264 25.75 -21.84 -21.08
N ILE A 265 26.39 -22.11 -19.94
CA ILE A 265 25.92 -21.76 -18.60
C ILE A 265 26.66 -20.51 -18.16
N GLU A 266 25.94 -19.43 -17.84
CA GLU A 266 26.54 -18.17 -17.39
C GLU A 266 26.49 -18.10 -15.85
N PRO A 267 27.61 -18.36 -15.14
CA PRO A 267 27.58 -18.52 -13.68
C PRO A 267 27.16 -17.24 -12.96
N ASP A 268 27.54 -16.08 -13.51
CA ASP A 268 27.24 -14.77 -12.92
C ASP A 268 25.74 -14.41 -13.01
N ILE A 269 24.97 -15.05 -13.90
CA ILE A 269 23.51 -14.89 -13.99
C ILE A 269 22.81 -15.81 -12.98
N LEU A 270 23.26 -17.07 -12.87
CA LEU A 270 22.66 -18.07 -11.99
C LEU A 270 23.02 -17.87 -10.51
N ARG A 271 24.17 -17.25 -10.26
CA ARG A 271 24.71 -16.97 -8.93
C ARG A 271 25.26 -15.53 -8.91
N PRO A 272 24.38 -14.51 -8.93
CA PRO A 272 24.81 -13.11 -9.00
C PRO A 272 25.63 -12.69 -7.77
N PRO A 273 26.48 -11.67 -7.89
CA PRO A 273 27.24 -11.14 -6.75
C PRO A 273 26.31 -10.79 -5.59
N GLY A 274 26.51 -11.44 -4.43
CA GLY A 274 25.64 -11.29 -3.25
C GLY A 274 24.68 -12.46 -3.01
N TYR A 275 24.45 -13.33 -4.00
CA TYR A 275 23.67 -14.57 -3.82
C TYR A 275 24.29 -15.47 -2.75
N GLU A 276 25.64 -15.53 -2.71
CA GLU A 276 26.43 -16.31 -1.75
C GLU A 276 26.20 -15.85 -0.30
N ALA A 277 26.14 -14.54 -0.07
CA ALA A 277 25.86 -13.97 1.25
C ALA A 277 24.43 -14.32 1.69
N GLN A 278 23.50 -14.36 0.74
CA GLN A 278 22.10 -14.69 1.00
C GLN A 278 21.88 -16.17 1.33
N GLN A 279 22.63 -17.08 0.69
CA GLN A 279 22.52 -18.53 0.92
C GLN A 279 23.24 -18.99 2.21
N GLN A 280 24.35 -18.35 2.57
CA GLN A 280 24.99 -18.61 3.88
C GLN A 280 24.19 -18.02 5.02
N MET A 281 23.65 -16.80 4.83
CA MET A 281 22.66 -16.26 5.75
C MET A 281 21.50 -17.24 5.85
N SER A 282 20.97 -17.80 4.75
CA SER A 282 19.83 -18.74 4.87
C SER A 282 20.18 -20.01 5.65
N ALA A 283 21.32 -20.66 5.42
CA ALA A 283 21.67 -21.90 6.14
C ALA A 283 21.97 -21.65 7.63
N GLU A 284 22.73 -20.61 7.97
CA GLU A 284 23.01 -20.28 9.36
C GLU A 284 21.76 -19.74 10.08
N VAL A 285 20.96 -18.93 9.40
CA VAL A 285 19.66 -18.44 9.91
C VAL A 285 18.70 -19.59 10.11
N GLU A 286 18.62 -20.56 9.20
CA GLU A 286 17.77 -21.75 9.37
C GLU A 286 18.19 -22.56 10.60
N ASN A 287 19.50 -22.79 10.79
CA ASN A 287 20.01 -23.44 12.00
C ASN A 287 19.65 -22.65 13.27
N ARG A 288 19.78 -21.31 13.24
CA ARG A 288 19.38 -20.45 14.38
C ARG A 288 17.86 -20.48 14.61
N LEU A 289 17.04 -20.51 13.56
CA LEU A 289 15.59 -20.65 13.66
C LEU A 289 15.20 -22.01 14.26
N ASP A 290 15.90 -23.09 13.90
CA ASP A 290 15.63 -24.42 14.44
C ASP A 290 16.08 -24.56 15.91
N LEU A 291 17.22 -23.96 16.28
CA LEU A 291 17.66 -23.83 17.67
C LEU A 291 16.65 -23.03 18.51
N TRP A 292 16.12 -21.94 17.95
CA TRP A 292 15.08 -21.14 18.58
C TRP A 292 13.78 -21.93 18.81
N VAL A 293 13.32 -22.69 17.81
CA VAL A 293 12.15 -23.58 17.96
C VAL A 293 12.41 -24.65 19.03
N THR A 294 13.59 -25.24 19.02
CA THR A 294 14.00 -26.26 20.00
C THR A 294 14.01 -25.70 21.42
N ALA A 295 14.57 -24.50 21.61
CA ALA A 295 14.56 -23.80 22.89
C ALA A 295 13.11 -23.50 23.37
N LYS A 296 12.23 -23.03 22.48
CA LYS A 296 10.80 -22.81 22.83
C LYS A 296 10.09 -24.10 23.20
N ARG A 297 10.32 -25.20 22.48
CA ARG A 297 9.73 -26.52 22.81
C ARG A 297 10.21 -27.03 24.18
N ASN A 298 11.46 -26.78 24.52
CA ASN A 298 12.05 -27.14 25.81
C ASN A 298 11.69 -26.16 26.94
N LYS A 299 10.89 -25.12 26.66
CA LYS A 299 10.55 -24.03 27.59
C LYS A 299 11.78 -23.26 28.11
N ASP A 300 12.89 -23.28 27.37
CA ASP A 300 14.06 -22.43 27.63
C ASP A 300 13.89 -21.08 26.93
N PHE A 301 13.06 -20.23 27.55
CA PHE A 301 12.71 -18.93 26.98
C PHE A 301 13.89 -17.95 26.98
N THR A 302 14.84 -18.08 27.91
CA THR A 302 16.04 -17.23 27.97
C THR A 302 16.94 -17.47 26.74
N THR A 303 17.22 -18.73 26.42
CA THR A 303 17.98 -19.07 25.20
C THR A 303 17.21 -18.70 23.93
N ALA A 304 15.89 -18.93 23.91
CA ALA A 304 15.05 -18.52 22.78
C ALA A 304 15.06 -17.00 22.56
N ASP A 305 14.99 -16.20 23.61
CA ASP A 305 15.02 -14.73 23.49
C ASP A 305 16.39 -14.19 23.06
N ALA A 306 17.48 -14.82 23.51
CA ALA A 306 18.83 -14.51 23.03
C ALA A 306 18.94 -14.75 21.51
N ILE A 307 18.53 -15.94 21.04
CA ILE A 307 18.56 -16.27 19.61
C ILE A 307 17.63 -15.34 18.81
N ARG A 308 16.45 -15.01 19.36
CA ARG A 308 15.51 -14.07 18.73
C ARG A 308 16.12 -12.68 18.58
N SER A 309 16.84 -12.18 19.59
CA SER A 309 17.53 -10.89 19.52
C SER A 309 18.62 -10.89 18.45
N GLU A 310 19.39 -11.98 18.34
CA GLU A 310 20.42 -12.13 17.30
C GLU A 310 19.82 -12.16 15.89
N LEU A 311 18.74 -12.92 15.69
CA LEU A 311 18.04 -12.97 14.40
C LEU A 311 17.44 -11.61 14.03
N ARG A 312 16.88 -10.87 15.01
CA ARG A 312 16.38 -9.51 14.76
C ARG A 312 17.49 -8.50 14.49
N ALA A 313 18.67 -8.66 15.09
CA ALA A 313 19.85 -7.84 14.75
C ALA A 313 20.29 -8.07 13.30
N GLN A 314 20.02 -9.25 12.74
CA GLN A 314 20.20 -9.58 11.32
C GLN A 314 19.01 -9.15 10.44
N GLY A 315 17.98 -8.51 11.01
CA GLY A 315 16.79 -8.05 10.29
C GLY A 315 15.73 -9.13 10.05
N ILE A 316 15.82 -10.28 10.72
CA ILE A 316 14.95 -11.43 10.51
C ILE A 316 14.06 -11.60 11.75
N ASP A 317 12.74 -11.54 11.55
CA ASP A 317 11.78 -11.76 12.65
C ASP A 317 11.41 -13.25 12.76
N PRO A 318 11.84 -13.97 13.80
CA PRO A 318 11.65 -15.42 13.90
C PRO A 318 10.18 -15.82 13.98
N ASP A 319 9.35 -14.98 14.61
CA ASP A 319 7.91 -15.24 14.78
C ASP A 319 7.16 -15.13 13.43
N THR A 320 7.70 -14.39 12.46
CA THR A 320 7.19 -14.33 11.08
C THR A 320 7.70 -15.51 10.23
N ALA A 321 8.98 -15.86 10.38
CA ALA A 321 9.61 -16.95 9.63
C ALA A 321 9.14 -18.36 10.06
N ARG A 322 8.78 -18.51 11.33
CA ARG A 322 8.27 -19.75 11.94
C ARG A 322 7.06 -19.40 12.81
N PRO A 323 5.90 -19.10 12.19
CA PRO A 323 4.71 -18.75 12.95
C PRO A 323 4.39 -19.88 13.93
N PRO A 324 3.97 -19.56 15.17
CA PRO A 324 3.63 -20.59 16.14
C PRO A 324 2.64 -21.53 15.49
N ALA A 325 2.96 -22.83 15.50
CA ALA A 325 2.05 -23.85 15.01
C ALA A 325 0.69 -23.57 15.65
N ARG A 326 -0.29 -23.22 14.83
CA ARG A 326 -1.62 -22.80 15.26
C ARG A 326 -2.10 -23.89 16.20
N GLU A 327 -2.09 -23.61 17.51
CA GLU A 327 -2.52 -24.61 18.48
C GLU A 327 -3.92 -25.02 18.02
N PRO A 328 -4.17 -26.32 17.73
CA PRO A 328 -5.50 -26.76 17.40
C PRO A 328 -6.38 -26.25 18.53
N PRO A 329 -7.50 -25.56 18.22
CA PRO A 329 -8.33 -24.91 19.23
C PRO A 329 -8.54 -25.94 20.32
N ALA A 330 -8.00 -25.66 21.51
CA ALA A 330 -8.08 -26.57 22.62
C ALA A 330 -9.56 -26.92 22.72
N LEU A 331 -9.90 -28.17 22.38
CA LEU A 331 -11.24 -28.69 22.56
C LEU A 331 -11.48 -28.47 24.05
N GLN A 332 -12.24 -27.42 24.36
CA GLN A 332 -12.67 -27.12 25.70
C GLN A 332 -13.41 -28.38 26.12
N ALA A 333 -12.73 -29.22 26.89
CA ALA A 333 -13.35 -30.33 27.56
C ALA A 333 -14.54 -29.70 28.31
N PRO A 334 -15.78 -30.10 28.01
CA PRO A 334 -16.94 -29.52 28.66
C PRO A 334 -16.77 -29.80 30.16
N LEU A 335 -16.55 -28.73 30.93
CA LEU A 335 -16.53 -28.82 32.38
C LEU A 335 -17.85 -29.45 32.81
N ALA A 336 -17.73 -30.61 33.42
CA ALA A 336 -18.82 -31.44 33.87
C ALA A 336 -19.85 -30.62 34.66
N ALA A 337 -21.10 -30.82 34.29
CA ALA A 337 -22.27 -30.27 34.94
C ALA A 337 -22.25 -30.55 36.45
N VAL A 338 -22.34 -29.50 37.26
CA VAL A 338 -22.80 -29.59 38.65
C VAL A 338 -24.32 -29.35 38.63
N PRO A 339 -25.15 -30.35 38.95
CA PRO A 339 -26.59 -30.18 39.07
C PRO A 339 -26.93 -29.79 40.52
N LEU A 340 -27.94 -28.94 40.73
CA LEU A 340 -28.90 -29.01 41.85
C LEU A 340 -29.87 -27.82 41.71
N GLN A 341 -31.07 -28.07 41.20
CA GLN A 341 -32.29 -28.30 42.01
C GLN A 341 -32.83 -27.05 42.73
N ARG A 342 -33.89 -26.51 42.11
CA ARG A 342 -35.28 -26.53 42.64
C ARG A 342 -35.78 -25.34 43.50
N ALA A 343 -37.03 -24.99 43.16
CA ALA A 343 -38.05 -24.21 43.89
C ALA A 343 -37.85 -22.68 43.86
N GLY A 344 -38.82 -21.84 43.55
CA GLY A 344 -40.27 -21.99 43.38
C GLY A 344 -40.93 -20.65 43.74
N LEU A 345 -42.12 -20.40 43.17
CA LEU A 345 -43.07 -19.30 43.45
C LEU A 345 -42.84 -18.01 42.63
N TYR A 346 -43.65 -17.82 41.58
CA TYR A 346 -44.74 -16.82 41.61
C TYR A 346 -45.77 -17.12 40.49
N ALA A 347 -47.03 -17.00 40.87
CA ALA A 347 -48.24 -17.35 40.13
C ALA A 347 -48.73 -16.19 39.21
N PRO A 348 -49.66 -16.45 38.27
CA PRO A 348 -50.01 -15.55 37.17
C PRO A 348 -51.22 -14.66 37.49
N VAL A 349 -51.30 -13.48 36.87
CA VAL A 349 -52.54 -12.69 36.81
C VAL A 349 -52.76 -12.12 35.41
N ALA A 350 -53.79 -12.64 34.75
CA ALA A 350 -54.57 -12.04 33.68
C ALA A 350 -56.06 -12.38 34.03
N PRO A 351 -57.11 -11.85 33.38
CA PRO A 351 -57.14 -11.03 32.16
C PRO A 351 -58.14 -9.85 32.21
N ALA A 352 -58.12 -8.94 31.22
CA ALA A 352 -59.30 -8.16 30.87
C ALA A 352 -59.31 -7.70 29.40
N SER A 353 -60.38 -8.12 28.75
CA SER A 353 -60.91 -7.85 27.42
C SER A 353 -61.17 -6.37 27.14
N LYS A 354 -61.04 -5.95 25.87
CA LYS A 354 -62.01 -5.01 25.25
C LYS A 354 -62.09 -5.17 23.73
N LEU A 355 -63.35 -5.27 23.31
CA LEU A 355 -63.93 -5.40 21.99
C LEU A 355 -63.73 -4.17 21.08
N ALA A 356 -63.67 -4.47 19.79
CA ALA A 356 -64.38 -3.83 18.67
C ALA A 356 -64.20 -2.33 18.37
N ARG A 357 -63.72 -2.04 17.14
CA ARG A 357 -64.56 -1.35 16.13
C ARG A 357 -64.01 -1.48 14.72
N ALA A 358 -64.89 -1.91 13.82
CA ALA A 358 -64.76 -1.85 12.36
C ALA A 358 -65.01 -0.42 11.84
N ALA A 359 -64.38 -0.04 10.72
CA ALA A 359 -65.06 0.57 9.56
C ALA A 359 -64.08 0.95 8.43
N ARG A 360 -64.34 0.36 7.25
CA ARG A 360 -64.51 1.02 5.94
C ARG A 360 -63.42 1.98 5.44
N TYR A 361 -62.72 1.58 4.38
CA TYR A 361 -62.66 2.37 3.13
C TYR A 361 -62.44 1.45 1.93
N THR A 362 -63.49 1.29 1.14
CA THR A 362 -63.51 0.83 -0.25
C THR A 362 -63.50 2.05 -1.16
N ALA A 363 -62.50 2.22 -2.00
CA ALA A 363 -62.51 3.06 -3.20
C ALA A 363 -61.36 2.58 -4.11
N ALA A 364 -61.66 1.82 -5.17
CA ALA A 364 -61.91 2.34 -6.52
C ALA A 364 -60.64 2.93 -7.17
N MET A 365 -59.85 2.09 -7.83
CA MET A 365 -58.89 2.52 -8.86
C MET A 365 -59.53 2.36 -10.25
N PRO A 366 -59.49 3.39 -11.11
CA PRO A 366 -60.01 3.31 -12.46
C PRO A 366 -58.98 2.68 -13.41
N ALA A 367 -59.44 1.68 -14.16
CA ALA A 367 -58.82 1.25 -15.41
C ALA A 367 -59.00 2.32 -16.49
N LEU A 368 -58.03 2.44 -17.41
CA LEU A 368 -58.10 2.90 -18.82
C LEU A 368 -56.64 3.14 -19.33
N PRO A 369 -56.36 3.20 -20.65
CA PRO A 369 -56.76 2.30 -21.72
C PRO A 369 -55.56 1.79 -22.55
N ALA A 370 -55.80 0.70 -23.29
CA ALA A 370 -54.92 0.21 -24.34
C ALA A 370 -54.83 1.22 -25.51
N ALA A 371 -53.61 1.49 -25.99
CA ALA A 371 -53.39 2.16 -27.27
C ALA A 371 -52.17 1.59 -28.01
N ARG A 372 -52.46 0.92 -29.12
CA ARG A 372 -51.84 1.04 -30.46
C ARG A 372 -50.31 1.22 -30.54
N GLY A 373 -49.66 0.22 -31.12
CA GLY A 373 -48.29 0.32 -31.63
C GLY A 373 -48.14 1.15 -32.91
N PRO A 374 -46.90 1.40 -33.32
CA PRO A 374 -46.48 1.43 -34.72
C PRO A 374 -45.29 0.47 -34.92
N GLY A 375 -45.13 -0.25 -36.01
CA GLY A 375 -44.97 0.28 -37.37
C GLY A 375 -43.58 -0.16 -37.85
N VAL A 376 -43.52 -1.31 -38.52
CA VAL A 376 -42.31 -1.87 -39.14
C VAL A 376 -41.89 -0.96 -40.29
N VAL A 377 -40.77 -0.26 -40.13
CA VAL A 377 -40.13 0.50 -41.22
C VAL A 377 -39.12 -0.42 -41.91
N GLN A 378 -39.50 -0.89 -43.11
CA GLN A 378 -38.60 -1.54 -44.05
C GLN A 378 -37.66 -0.49 -44.66
N PHE A 379 -36.36 -0.57 -44.35
CA PHE A 379 -35.33 0.14 -45.09
C PHE A 379 -34.94 -0.65 -46.34
N ARG A 380 -35.17 -0.05 -47.50
CA ARG A 380 -34.67 -0.49 -48.82
C ARG A 380 -33.23 0.00 -48.99
N PRO A 381 -32.28 -0.81 -49.49
CA PRO A 381 -30.97 -0.30 -49.87
C PRO A 381 -31.03 0.30 -51.29
N ALA A 382 -30.65 1.56 -51.42
CA ALA A 382 -30.42 2.20 -52.71
C ALA A 382 -28.94 2.09 -53.08
N LEU A 383 -28.67 1.32 -54.13
CA LEU A 383 -27.44 1.35 -54.93
C LEU A 383 -27.29 2.71 -55.60
N ALA A 384 -26.19 3.41 -55.34
CA ALA A 384 -25.71 4.50 -56.20
C ALA A 384 -24.18 4.49 -56.21
N GLY A 385 -23.63 4.34 -57.42
CA GLY A 385 -22.22 4.17 -57.68
C GLY A 385 -21.39 5.44 -57.51
N ILE A 386 -20.16 5.26 -57.03
CA ILE A 386 -19.11 6.28 -57.02
C ILE A 386 -18.19 5.98 -58.21
N ARG A 387 -18.18 6.89 -59.18
CA ARG A 387 -17.13 7.01 -60.21
C ARG A 387 -16.04 7.97 -59.69
N PRO A 388 -14.76 7.76 -60.03
CA PRO A 388 -13.65 8.62 -59.64
C PRO A 388 -13.46 9.75 -60.66
N GLY A 389 -13.12 10.94 -60.16
CA GLY A 389 -12.70 12.09 -60.98
C GLY A 389 -11.63 12.86 -60.24
N GLY A 390 -10.39 12.76 -60.73
CA GLY A 390 -9.26 13.57 -60.26
C GLY A 390 -9.07 14.85 -61.07
N GLN A 391 -7.98 15.55 -60.71
CA GLN A 391 -7.42 16.79 -61.29
C GLN A 391 -8.17 18.08 -60.93
N ALA A 392 -7.54 19.24 -60.73
CA ALA A 392 -6.17 19.68 -60.51
C ALA A 392 -6.23 21.20 -60.21
N ALA A 393 -5.16 21.73 -59.61
CA ALA A 393 -4.60 23.07 -59.78
C ALA A 393 -5.31 24.34 -59.21
N GLY A 394 -4.46 25.28 -58.78
CA GLY A 394 -4.76 26.71 -58.59
C GLY A 394 -4.72 27.17 -57.13
N ALA A 395 -3.57 27.53 -56.55
CA ALA A 395 -2.87 28.82 -56.68
C ALA A 395 -3.60 30.03 -56.06
N ALA A 396 -2.82 30.81 -55.30
CA ALA A 396 -2.90 32.25 -55.06
C ALA A 396 -3.44 32.78 -53.72
N GLN A 397 -2.50 33.42 -53.00
CA GLN A 397 -2.54 34.81 -52.52
C GLN A 397 -3.16 35.17 -51.16
N ARG A 398 -2.25 35.76 -50.34
CA ARG A 398 -2.35 37.03 -49.59
C ARG A 398 -3.56 37.26 -48.68
N GLY A 399 -3.25 37.54 -47.41
CA GLY A 399 -4.19 38.21 -46.51
C GLY A 399 -3.55 38.55 -45.17
N VAL A 400 -2.84 39.68 -45.13
CA VAL A 400 -2.37 40.34 -43.91
C VAL A 400 -3.59 41.00 -43.24
N ALA A 401 -3.86 40.72 -41.97
CA ALA A 401 -4.77 41.55 -41.17
C ALA A 401 -4.39 41.49 -39.68
N ALA A 402 -3.83 42.59 -39.21
CA ALA A 402 -3.65 42.92 -37.81
C ALA A 402 -5.00 43.28 -37.17
N ILE A 403 -5.29 42.73 -35.99
CA ILE A 403 -6.34 43.25 -35.09
C ILE A 403 -5.79 43.34 -33.66
N ARG A 404 -6.16 44.45 -33.03
CA ARG A 404 -5.63 45.13 -31.85
C ARG A 404 -5.87 44.40 -30.52
N PRO A 405 -5.11 44.73 -29.45
CA PRO A 405 -5.31 44.20 -28.11
C PRO A 405 -6.45 44.90 -27.36
N LEU A 406 -7.34 44.11 -26.75
CA LEU A 406 -8.34 44.62 -25.79
C LEU A 406 -7.71 44.77 -24.40
N ARG A 407 -7.59 46.03 -23.99
CA ARG A 407 -7.34 46.51 -22.64
C ARG A 407 -8.65 46.41 -21.86
N ILE A 408 -8.70 45.63 -20.77
CA ILE A 408 -9.81 45.69 -19.80
C ILE A 408 -9.23 46.00 -18.41
N VAL A 409 -9.41 47.27 -18.07
CA VAL A 409 -9.67 47.93 -16.78
C VAL A 409 -9.62 47.08 -15.51
N SER A 410 -8.70 47.44 -14.63
CA SER A 410 -8.67 47.11 -13.20
C SER A 410 -9.75 47.85 -12.42
N THR A 411 -10.50 47.16 -11.56
CA THR A 411 -11.36 47.75 -10.54
C THR A 411 -10.79 47.48 -9.14
N PRO A 412 -10.67 48.48 -8.26
CA PRO A 412 -10.34 48.27 -6.85
C PRO A 412 -11.63 48.05 -6.04
N SER A 413 -11.77 46.86 -5.44
CA SER A 413 -12.85 46.57 -4.50
C SER A 413 -12.35 46.75 -3.07
N SER A 414 -12.70 47.89 -2.47
CA SER A 414 -12.57 48.16 -1.03
C SER A 414 -13.61 47.36 -0.25
N GLY A 415 -13.15 46.31 0.44
CA GLY A 415 -13.93 45.54 1.40
C GLY A 415 -13.54 45.90 2.83
N VAL A 416 -14.43 46.62 3.50
CA VAL A 416 -14.38 47.04 4.91
C VAL A 416 -14.33 45.80 5.83
N ARG A 417 -13.29 45.70 6.68
CA ARG A 417 -13.17 44.72 7.77
C ARG A 417 -13.89 45.24 9.03
N PRO A 418 -14.76 44.45 9.69
CA PRO A 418 -15.30 44.79 11.00
C PRO A 418 -14.27 44.53 12.13
N PRO A 419 -14.36 45.27 13.26
CA PRO A 419 -13.42 45.15 14.37
C PRO A 419 -13.66 43.87 15.19
N LEU A 420 -12.58 43.15 15.48
CA LEU A 420 -12.57 42.01 16.38
C LEU A 420 -12.86 42.48 17.81
N GLN A 421 -13.92 41.93 18.40
CA GLN A 421 -14.20 42.04 19.82
C GLN A 421 -13.20 41.18 20.60
N TYR A 422 -12.51 41.80 21.55
CA TYR A 422 -11.63 41.15 22.51
C TYR A 422 -12.46 40.28 23.45
N ARG A 423 -12.34 38.95 23.34
CA ARG A 423 -12.86 37.99 24.31
C ARG A 423 -11.73 37.62 25.27
N THR A 424 -11.78 38.22 26.45
CA THR A 424 -10.91 37.94 27.60
C THR A 424 -11.19 36.51 28.09
N THR A 425 -10.22 35.60 27.95
CA THR A 425 -10.24 34.29 28.62
C THR A 425 -9.32 34.29 29.84
N PRO A 426 -9.70 33.59 30.93
CA PRO A 426 -8.91 33.53 32.16
C PRO A 426 -7.67 32.61 32.02
N PRO A 427 -6.61 32.84 32.81
CA PRO A 427 -5.37 32.08 32.69
C PRO A 427 -5.49 30.70 33.34
N LEU A 428 -5.28 29.64 32.55
CA LEU A 428 -5.01 28.30 33.07
C LEU A 428 -3.51 28.13 33.31
N SER A 429 -3.19 27.76 34.55
CA SER A 429 -1.87 27.35 35.04
C SER A 429 -1.23 26.29 34.15
N THR A 430 -0.13 26.65 33.50
CA THR A 430 0.72 25.71 32.75
C THR A 430 1.83 25.20 33.69
N PRO A 431 2.05 23.88 33.83
CA PRO A 431 3.18 23.37 34.59
C PRO A 431 4.50 23.70 33.88
N ALA A 432 5.51 24.03 34.69
CA ALA A 432 6.85 24.46 34.31
C ALA A 432 7.44 23.65 33.15
N SER A 433 7.37 24.22 31.94
CA SER A 433 8.09 23.73 30.78
C SER A 433 9.57 24.02 30.97
N ARG A 434 10.36 22.94 31.03
CA ARG A 434 11.83 22.98 30.95
C ARG A 434 12.24 23.87 29.79
N LEU A 435 13.00 24.92 30.08
CA LEU A 435 13.59 25.82 29.10
C LEU A 435 14.42 25.00 28.09
N ALA A 436 13.82 24.71 26.93
CA ALA A 436 14.56 24.23 25.78
C ALA A 436 15.56 25.33 25.39
N PRO A 437 16.85 25.02 25.21
CA PRO A 437 17.84 26.02 24.83
C PRO A 437 17.42 26.65 23.50
N LEU A 438 17.35 27.99 23.47
CA LEU A 438 17.08 28.77 22.28
C LEU A 438 18.07 28.34 21.18
N ARG A 439 17.55 27.66 20.16
CA ARG A 439 18.34 27.19 19.02
C ARG A 439 18.92 28.42 18.33
N ALA A 440 20.25 28.50 18.26
CA ALA A 440 20.95 29.62 17.64
C ALA A 440 20.42 29.87 16.20
N PRO A 441 20.35 31.14 15.76
CA PRO A 441 19.86 31.45 14.42
C PRO A 441 20.71 30.75 13.33
N PRO A 442 20.09 30.31 12.23
CA PRO A 442 20.81 29.61 11.18
C PRO A 442 21.91 30.49 10.58
N THR A 443 23.07 29.89 10.33
CA THR A 443 24.21 30.59 9.76
C THR A 443 23.90 31.07 8.34
N ALA A 444 24.63 32.07 7.85
CA ALA A 444 24.44 32.56 6.48
C ALA A 444 24.65 31.45 5.43
N GLN A 445 25.52 30.49 5.71
CA GLN A 445 25.73 29.31 4.86
C GLN A 445 24.50 28.41 4.82
N GLN A 446 23.86 28.14 5.97
CA GLN A 446 22.63 27.32 6.01
C GLN A 446 21.50 27.95 5.20
N ARG A 447 21.35 29.27 5.25
CA ARG A 447 20.35 29.99 4.43
C ARG A 447 20.64 29.87 2.93
N GLU A 448 21.90 29.85 2.53
CA GLU A 448 22.25 29.62 1.12
C GLU A 448 21.95 28.18 0.68
N VAL A 449 22.23 27.19 1.52
CA VAL A 449 21.87 25.79 1.26
C VAL A 449 20.36 25.63 1.09
N GLU A 450 19.56 26.25 1.96
CA GLU A 450 18.10 26.22 1.85
C GLU A 450 17.60 26.85 0.54
N ARG A 451 18.17 27.99 0.11
CA ARG A 451 17.83 28.60 -1.19
C ARG A 451 18.18 27.69 -2.38
N GLN A 452 19.29 26.98 -2.32
CA GLN A 452 19.67 26.02 -3.37
C GLN A 452 18.74 24.81 -3.39
N LEU A 453 18.33 24.29 -2.23
CA LEU A 453 17.34 23.21 -2.14
C LEU A 453 16.00 23.64 -2.73
N ASP A 454 15.54 24.86 -2.46
CA ASP A 454 14.26 25.36 -2.99
C ASP A 454 14.32 25.55 -4.52
N ARG A 455 15.42 26.10 -5.07
CA ARG A 455 15.64 26.19 -6.52
C ARG A 455 15.68 24.82 -7.20
N TRP A 456 16.26 23.83 -6.54
CA TRP A 456 16.27 22.45 -7.04
C TRP A 456 14.86 21.86 -7.13
N VAL A 457 14.01 22.08 -6.11
CA VAL A 457 12.61 21.64 -6.13
C VAL A 457 11.82 22.38 -7.23
N GLU A 458 12.04 23.68 -7.40
CA GLU A 458 11.40 24.48 -8.44
C GLU A 458 11.80 24.01 -9.84
N ALA A 459 13.08 23.76 -10.09
CA ALA A 459 13.58 23.19 -11.35
C ALA A 459 12.97 21.80 -11.64
N LYS A 460 12.88 20.92 -10.63
CA LYS A 460 12.21 19.62 -10.79
C LYS A 460 10.72 19.76 -11.10
N ARG A 461 10.01 20.68 -10.46
CA ARG A 461 8.59 20.95 -10.76
C ARG A 461 8.40 21.52 -12.17
N ALA A 462 9.33 22.34 -12.63
CA ALA A 462 9.37 22.87 -14.00
C ALA A 462 9.83 21.85 -15.05
N LYS A 463 10.21 20.62 -14.64
CA LYS A 463 10.82 19.59 -15.50
C LYS A 463 12.12 20.03 -16.19
N ASP A 464 12.83 21.01 -15.60
CA ASP A 464 14.17 21.40 -16.03
C ASP A 464 15.21 20.55 -15.29
N PHE A 465 15.40 19.32 -15.78
CA PHE A 465 16.27 18.34 -15.14
C PHE A 465 17.76 18.71 -15.22
N VAL A 466 18.17 19.45 -16.25
CA VAL A 466 19.57 19.89 -16.41
C VAL A 466 19.92 20.88 -15.30
N THR A 467 19.12 21.92 -15.11
CA THR A 467 19.30 22.88 -14.01
C THR A 467 19.21 22.18 -12.65
N ALA A 468 18.29 21.23 -12.48
CA ALA A 468 18.18 20.45 -11.24
C ALA A 468 19.47 19.63 -10.95
N ASP A 469 20.07 18.99 -11.96
CA ASP A 469 21.29 18.18 -11.78
C ASP A 469 22.53 19.03 -11.48
N GLU A 470 22.62 20.23 -12.06
CA GLU A 470 23.67 21.19 -11.72
C GLU A 470 23.57 21.63 -10.25
N ILE A 471 22.36 21.95 -9.78
CA ILE A 471 22.14 22.34 -8.38
C ILE A 471 22.42 21.15 -7.44
N ARG A 472 21.98 19.94 -7.81
CA ARG A 472 22.26 18.71 -7.05
C ARG A 472 23.77 18.48 -6.92
N SER A 473 24.53 18.65 -7.99
CA SER A 473 25.99 18.50 -7.98
C SER A 473 26.67 19.53 -7.09
N ARG A 474 26.18 20.79 -7.09
CA ARG A 474 26.68 21.85 -6.21
C ARG A 474 26.39 21.55 -4.73
N LEU A 475 25.19 21.07 -4.41
CA LEU A 475 24.79 20.66 -3.06
C LEU A 475 25.62 19.46 -2.55
N ARG A 476 25.87 18.45 -3.39
CA ARG A 476 26.76 17.33 -3.05
C ARG A 476 28.19 17.78 -2.79
N LYS A 477 28.69 18.76 -3.54
CA LYS A 477 30.03 19.32 -3.34
C LYS A 477 30.21 20.00 -1.96
N ILE A 478 29.12 20.53 -1.38
CA ILE A 478 29.12 21.07 -0.01
C ILE A 478 28.70 20.04 1.05
N GLY A 479 28.55 18.76 0.66
CA GLY A 479 28.22 17.65 1.57
C GLY A 479 26.73 17.54 1.93
N VAL A 480 25.84 18.19 1.18
CA VAL A 480 24.38 18.14 1.41
C VAL A 480 23.73 17.28 0.34
N GLU A 481 23.09 16.19 0.74
CA GLU A 481 22.34 15.33 -0.18
C GLU A 481 20.90 15.87 -0.35
N PRO A 482 20.51 16.38 -1.55
CA PRO A 482 19.23 17.06 -1.72
C PRO A 482 18.02 16.16 -1.48
N ASP A 483 18.10 14.90 -1.90
CA ASP A 483 17.01 13.92 -1.79
C ASP A 483 16.75 13.54 -0.31
N THR A 484 17.74 13.66 0.57
CA THR A 484 17.56 13.48 2.03
C THR A 484 16.99 14.73 2.70
N ALA A 485 17.45 15.92 2.30
CA ALA A 485 17.01 17.18 2.89
C ALA A 485 15.59 17.60 2.46
N ARG A 486 15.15 17.18 1.27
CA ARG A 486 13.83 17.42 0.70
C ARG A 486 13.30 16.11 0.08
N PRO A 487 12.89 15.12 0.89
CA PRO A 487 12.34 13.88 0.37
C PRO A 487 11.14 14.19 -0.52
N ALA A 488 11.01 13.49 -1.65
CA ALA A 488 9.92 13.69 -2.58
C ALA A 488 8.58 13.55 -1.85
N THR A 489 7.85 14.66 -1.70
CA THR A 489 6.61 14.77 -0.90
C THR A 489 5.42 13.98 -1.47
N GLY A 490 5.65 12.99 -2.33
CA GLY A 490 4.64 12.07 -2.86
C GLY A 490 5.01 10.59 -2.81
N ALA A 491 6.26 10.23 -2.47
CA ALA A 491 6.67 8.83 -2.41
C ALA A 491 6.55 8.21 -1.00
N ALA A 492 6.51 9.04 0.06
CA ALA A 492 6.56 8.58 1.45
C ALA A 492 5.21 8.14 2.05
N SER A 493 4.10 8.12 1.30
CA SER A 493 2.79 7.66 1.79
C SER A 493 2.35 6.30 1.25
N ALA A 494 3.11 5.65 0.36
CA ALA A 494 2.73 4.36 -0.24
C ALA A 494 3.55 3.17 0.26
N SER A 495 4.55 3.38 1.13
CA SER A 495 5.30 2.28 1.74
C SER A 495 5.42 2.52 3.24
N GLY A 496 4.39 2.07 3.96
CA GLY A 496 4.41 2.01 5.42
C GLY A 496 5.33 0.89 5.88
N TYR A 497 6.62 1.16 5.96
CA TYR A 497 7.55 0.45 6.84
C TYR A 497 8.51 1.46 7.45
N GLY A 498 8.52 1.50 8.78
CA GLY A 498 9.12 2.55 9.58
C GLY A 498 10.64 2.63 9.45
N ALA A 499 11.16 3.86 9.54
CA ALA A 499 12.55 4.11 9.85
C ALA A 499 12.67 5.36 10.74
N PHE A 500 12.84 5.09 12.03
CA PHE A 500 13.52 5.95 12.98
C PHE A 500 14.96 6.18 12.46
N THR A 501 15.40 7.43 12.29
CA THR A 501 16.84 7.72 12.22
C THR A 501 17.21 8.80 13.22
N THR A 502 17.99 8.34 14.21
CA THR A 502 18.65 9.09 15.26
C THR A 502 19.81 9.89 14.68
N VAL A 503 19.91 11.15 15.10
CA VAL A 503 20.99 12.09 14.76
C VAL A 503 22.26 11.70 15.54
N GLY A 504 23.31 11.29 14.83
CA GLY A 504 24.66 11.11 15.36
C GLY A 504 25.64 12.04 14.64
N ALA A 505 26.25 12.96 15.39
CA ALA A 505 27.25 13.91 14.90
C ALA A 505 28.49 13.18 14.37
N ILE A 506 28.94 13.55 13.17
CA ILE A 506 30.18 13.05 12.56
C ILE A 506 31.27 14.11 12.80
N GLU A 507 32.27 13.76 13.61
CA GLU A 507 33.53 14.50 13.73
C GLU A 507 34.40 14.32 12.46
N PRO A 508 35.19 15.33 12.05
CA PRO A 508 36.07 15.24 10.89
C PRO A 508 37.35 14.44 11.20
N VAL A 509 37.51 13.29 10.54
CA VAL A 509 38.72 12.46 10.57
C VAL A 509 39.87 13.13 9.81
N ALA A 510 41.00 13.31 10.50
CA ALA A 510 42.25 13.85 9.96
C ALA A 510 42.88 12.93 8.89
N LYS A 511 43.32 13.55 7.79
CA LYS A 511 44.06 12.91 6.68
C LYS A 511 45.37 12.30 7.17
N ARG A 512 45.58 10.99 6.94
CA ARG A 512 46.89 10.34 7.06
C ARG A 512 47.69 10.48 5.74
N PRO A 513 49.03 10.64 5.80
CA PRO A 513 49.86 10.85 4.63
C PRO A 513 50.08 9.56 3.83
N ARG A 514 50.06 9.73 2.51
CA ARG A 514 50.33 8.76 1.45
C ARG A 514 51.83 8.41 1.46
N LEU A 515 52.16 7.15 1.72
CA LEU A 515 53.53 6.63 1.55
C LEU A 515 53.79 6.41 0.06
N GLU A 516 54.78 7.13 -0.47
CA GLU A 516 55.39 6.91 -1.79
C GLU A 516 56.15 5.58 -1.80
N ALA A 517 55.74 4.64 -2.64
CA ALA A 517 56.54 3.49 -3.02
C ALA A 517 57.37 3.89 -4.25
N LYS A 518 58.70 3.88 -4.10
CA LYS A 518 59.66 4.04 -5.20
C LYS A 518 59.76 2.72 -5.96
N GLU A 519 59.41 2.72 -7.24
CA GLU A 519 59.67 1.62 -8.16
C GLU A 519 61.15 1.61 -8.55
N GLY A 520 61.83 0.50 -8.27
CA GLY A 520 63.20 0.23 -8.68
C GLY A 520 63.22 -0.50 -10.02
N THR A 521 63.80 0.16 -11.03
CA THR A 521 64.07 -0.39 -12.36
C THR A 521 65.29 -1.32 -12.30
N VAL A 522 65.12 -2.61 -12.59
CA VAL A 522 66.24 -3.56 -12.80
C VAL A 522 66.42 -3.76 -14.30
N TYR A 523 67.55 -3.29 -14.82
CA TYR A 523 68.08 -3.65 -16.14
C TYR A 523 68.70 -5.05 -16.07
N LEU A 524 68.27 -5.95 -16.96
CA LEU A 524 69.01 -7.18 -17.29
C LEU A 524 69.80 -6.97 -18.57
N LYS A 525 71.04 -7.46 -18.54
CA LYS A 525 72.03 -7.49 -19.63
C LYS A 525 72.17 -8.93 -20.11
#